data_AF-A0A8I2FTG3-F1
#
_entry.id   AF-A0A8I2FTG3-F1
#
_cell.length_a   1.000
_cell.length_b   1.000
_cell.length_c   1.000
_cell.angle_alpha   90.00
_cell.angle_beta   90.00
_cell.angle_gamma   90.00
#
_symmetry.space_group_name_H-M   'P 1'
#
loop_
_entity.id
_entity.type
_entity.pdbx_description
1 polymer ?
#
loop_
_entity_poly.entity_id
_entity_poly.type
_entity_poly.pdbx_seq_one_letter_code
_entity_poly.pdbx_strand_id
1 'polypeptide(L)'
;MPEKQKFNNNSEPPEPENKDKRKFRVYLSHDGFFRVSFDKNKVAESFTRENLPEEITRDLDFSTLTPCKDTFVGRKLARSYSDVFYEIRFKNKPAYLYFLFEHKSWEPDFPGVQLLKNMTHIWEAHVTQHPETQKLPPIIPLLIYHGESPWKVGTRFIALFDIPETLKKYIPSFNVKFDQLQESVNDVIKEGGALMST
;
A
#
# COMPACT_ATOMS: atom_id res chain seq x y z
N MET A 1 -58.57 -9.48 -9.69
CA MET A 1 -57.60 -9.28 -8.60
C MET A 1 -56.75 -10.54 -8.48
N PRO A 2 -55.44 -10.51 -8.76
CA PRO A 2 -54.58 -11.68 -8.57
C PRO A 2 -53.88 -11.64 -7.20
N GLU A 3 -53.73 -12.82 -6.61
CA GLU A 3 -53.03 -13.06 -5.34
C GLU A 3 -51.55 -12.64 -5.40
N LYS A 4 -51.09 -11.96 -4.35
CA LYS A 4 -49.70 -11.56 -4.16
C LYS A 4 -48.86 -12.78 -3.76
N GLN A 5 -47.98 -13.22 -4.66
CA GLN A 5 -46.90 -14.16 -4.35
C GLN A 5 -45.89 -13.45 -3.42
N LYS A 6 -45.76 -13.93 -2.18
CA LYS A 6 -44.75 -13.46 -1.24
C LYS A 6 -43.37 -13.97 -1.70
N PHE A 7 -42.52 -13.08 -2.20
CA PHE A 7 -41.10 -13.37 -2.38
C PHE A 7 -40.43 -13.46 -1.01
N ASN A 8 -40.00 -14.66 -0.65
CA ASN A 8 -39.18 -14.92 0.52
C ASN A 8 -37.71 -14.68 0.16
N ASN A 9 -37.21 -13.45 0.35
CA ASN A 9 -35.80 -13.08 0.13
C ASN A 9 -34.94 -13.39 1.36
N ASN A 10 -34.80 -14.67 1.69
CA ASN A 10 -33.72 -15.17 2.54
C ASN A 10 -32.99 -16.27 1.77
N SER A 11 -32.19 -15.86 0.78
CA SER A 11 -31.17 -16.71 0.19
C SER A 11 -29.83 -16.07 0.56
N GLU A 12 -29.16 -16.64 1.56
CA GLU A 12 -27.72 -16.41 1.69
C GLU A 12 -27.05 -16.82 0.37
N PRO A 13 -26.03 -16.07 -0.08
CA PRO A 13 -25.31 -16.44 -1.29
C PRO A 13 -24.71 -17.85 -1.12
N PRO A 14 -24.70 -18.67 -2.18
CA PRO A 14 -24.22 -20.05 -2.08
C PRO A 14 -22.77 -20.07 -1.59
N GLU A 15 -22.48 -20.89 -0.57
CA GLU A 15 -21.11 -21.10 -0.11
C GLU A 15 -20.23 -21.61 -1.28
N PRO A 16 -19.04 -21.03 -1.50
CA PRO A 16 -18.17 -21.46 -2.59
C PRO A 16 -17.64 -22.89 -2.36
N GLU A 17 -17.56 -23.69 -3.42
CA GLU A 17 -17.09 -25.07 -3.37
C GLU A 17 -15.65 -25.21 -2.83
N ASN A 18 -15.35 -26.37 -2.25
CA ASN A 18 -14.18 -26.67 -1.41
C ASN A 18 -12.79 -26.44 -2.07
N LYS A 19 -12.72 -26.31 -3.41
CA LYS A 19 -11.48 -25.93 -4.13
C LYS A 19 -11.23 -24.41 -4.13
N ASP A 20 -12.28 -23.60 -4.13
CA ASP A 20 -12.19 -22.14 -4.01
C ASP A 20 -11.93 -21.71 -2.56
N LYS A 21 -12.43 -22.44 -1.56
CA LYS A 21 -12.11 -22.18 -0.14
C LYS A 21 -10.61 -22.26 0.18
N ARG A 22 -9.83 -23.11 -0.53
CA ARG A 22 -8.37 -23.20 -0.35
C ARG A 22 -7.62 -22.05 -1.01
N LYS A 23 -8.01 -21.65 -2.23
CA LYS A 23 -7.45 -20.44 -2.85
C LYS A 23 -7.78 -19.23 -2.00
N PHE A 24 -9.04 -19.04 -1.60
CA PHE A 24 -9.48 -17.92 -0.74
C PHE A 24 -8.72 -17.84 0.60
N ARG A 25 -8.40 -18.99 1.22
CA ARG A 25 -7.57 -19.07 2.44
C ARG A 25 -6.10 -18.72 2.22
N VAL A 26 -5.55 -19.02 1.04
CA VAL A 26 -4.17 -18.67 0.68
C VAL A 26 -4.06 -17.20 0.27
N TYR A 27 -5.09 -16.62 -0.34
CA TYR A 27 -5.16 -15.18 -0.65
C TYR A 27 -5.27 -14.33 0.62
N LEU A 28 -6.14 -14.71 1.57
CA LEU A 28 -6.24 -14.04 2.88
C LEU A 28 -4.99 -14.24 3.76
N SER A 29 -4.24 -15.33 3.57
CA SER A 29 -3.06 -15.63 4.40
C SER A 29 -1.83 -14.82 4.03
N HIS A 30 -1.72 -14.26 2.82
CA HIS A 30 -0.54 -13.47 2.42
C HIS A 30 -0.76 -11.96 2.59
N ASP A 31 -1.92 -11.42 2.21
CA ASP A 31 -2.22 -9.99 2.39
C ASP A 31 -2.33 -9.63 3.88
N GLY A 32 -3.02 -10.48 4.66
CA GLY A 32 -3.12 -10.33 6.10
C GLY A 32 -1.78 -10.49 6.82
N PHE A 33 -0.93 -11.42 6.35
CA PHE A 33 0.40 -11.64 6.90
C PHE A 33 1.38 -10.52 6.55
N PHE A 34 1.30 -9.98 5.33
CA PHE A 34 2.06 -8.80 4.92
C PHE A 34 1.70 -7.62 5.81
N ARG A 35 0.42 -7.32 5.96
CA ARG A 35 -0.05 -6.25 6.84
C ARG A 35 0.40 -6.45 8.28
N VAL A 36 0.26 -7.66 8.83
CA VAL A 36 0.71 -7.97 10.21
C VAL A 36 2.22 -7.81 10.37
N SER A 37 2.99 -8.09 9.33
CA SER A 37 4.45 -8.00 9.38
C SER A 37 4.93 -6.57 9.23
N PHE A 38 4.38 -5.83 8.26
CA PHE A 38 4.68 -4.42 8.05
C PHE A 38 3.98 -3.48 9.03
N ASP A 39 3.02 -3.94 9.83
CA ASP A 39 2.54 -3.23 11.04
C ASP A 39 3.65 -3.13 12.11
N LYS A 40 4.76 -3.88 11.98
CA LYS A 40 5.92 -3.79 12.87
C LYS A 40 6.93 -2.79 12.33
N ASN A 41 7.21 -1.73 13.09
CA ASN A 41 8.17 -0.68 12.74
C ASN A 41 9.52 -1.20 12.25
N LYS A 42 10.06 -2.26 12.88
CA LYS A 42 11.35 -2.85 12.49
C LYS A 42 11.36 -3.40 11.06
N VAL A 43 10.26 -4.00 10.61
CA VAL A 43 10.14 -4.55 9.25
C VAL A 43 10.05 -3.40 8.24
N ALA A 44 9.21 -2.41 8.51
CA ALA A 44 9.09 -1.22 7.68
C ALA A 44 10.42 -0.44 7.58
N GLU A 45 11.15 -0.30 8.70
CA GLU A 45 12.46 0.32 8.73
C GLU A 45 13.49 -0.45 7.89
N SER A 46 13.65 -1.77 8.12
CA SER A 46 14.63 -2.59 7.39
C SER A 46 14.38 -2.52 5.89
N PHE A 47 13.12 -2.74 5.48
CA PHE A 47 12.72 -2.67 4.08
C PHE A 47 13.04 -1.30 3.48
N THR A 48 12.73 -0.21 4.17
CA THR A 48 13.00 1.15 3.70
C THR A 48 14.49 1.38 3.51
N ARG A 49 15.33 0.93 4.45
CA ARG A 49 16.79 1.07 4.39
C ARG A 49 17.41 0.30 3.24
N GLU A 50 16.92 -0.91 2.97
CA GLU A 50 17.41 -1.78 1.90
C GLU A 50 16.99 -1.30 0.52
N ASN A 51 15.81 -0.69 0.41
CA ASN A 51 15.19 -0.40 -0.89
C ASN A 51 15.32 1.04 -1.36
N LEU A 52 15.47 2.01 -0.46
CA LEU A 52 15.65 3.41 -0.85
C LEU A 52 17.14 3.78 -0.98
N PRO A 53 17.48 4.72 -1.88
CA PRO A 53 18.82 5.28 -1.96
C PRO A 53 19.31 5.82 -0.61
N GLU A 54 20.62 5.66 -0.35
CA GLU A 54 21.24 6.10 0.90
C GLU A 54 21.02 7.59 1.20
N GLU A 55 20.98 8.41 0.15
CA GLU A 55 20.69 9.85 0.26
C GLU A 55 19.31 10.15 0.87
N ILE A 56 18.32 9.27 0.67
CA ILE A 56 16.99 9.41 1.27
C ILE A 56 17.01 8.85 2.70
N THR A 57 17.56 7.65 2.87
CA THR A 57 17.49 6.94 4.16
C THR A 57 18.33 7.60 5.25
N ARG A 58 19.42 8.28 4.89
CA ARG A 58 20.24 9.09 5.81
C ARG A 58 19.47 10.27 6.41
N ASP A 59 18.53 10.82 5.67
CA ASP A 59 17.77 12.01 6.04
C ASP A 59 16.44 11.68 6.75
N LEU A 60 16.07 10.40 6.81
CA LEU A 60 14.91 9.87 7.54
C LEU A 60 15.25 9.58 9.00
N ASP A 61 14.42 10.08 9.91
CA ASP A 61 14.51 9.79 11.34
C ASP A 61 13.61 8.61 11.72
N PHE A 62 14.16 7.41 11.66
CA PHE A 62 13.43 6.17 11.97
C PHE A 62 12.97 6.07 13.42
N SER A 63 13.53 6.87 14.35
CA SER A 63 13.03 6.91 15.73
C SER A 63 11.61 7.49 15.83
N THR A 64 11.16 8.20 14.78
CA THR A 64 9.83 8.81 14.68
C THR A 64 8.83 7.98 13.88
N LEU A 65 9.25 6.82 13.36
CA LEU A 65 8.43 5.96 12.52
C LEU A 65 7.17 5.49 13.27
N THR A 66 6.00 5.97 12.84
CA THR A 66 4.73 5.71 13.53
C THR A 66 3.66 5.21 12.55
N PRO A 67 3.01 4.06 12.81
CA PRO A 67 1.99 3.53 11.91
C PRO A 67 0.71 4.39 11.95
N CYS A 68 0.13 4.67 10.78
CA CYS A 68 -1.07 5.51 10.68
C CYS A 68 -2.39 4.74 10.89
N LYS A 69 -2.35 3.45 11.25
CA LYS A 69 -3.50 2.51 11.31
C LYS A 69 -4.72 3.03 12.09
N ASP A 70 -4.50 3.70 13.22
CA ASP A 70 -5.57 4.21 14.10
C ASP A 70 -5.86 5.72 13.91
N THR A 71 -5.18 6.35 12.96
CA THR A 71 -5.32 7.78 12.67
C THR A 71 -6.49 8.04 11.71
N PHE A 72 -6.89 9.30 11.55
CA PHE A 72 -7.90 9.70 10.58
C PHE A 72 -7.49 9.30 9.13
N VAL A 73 -6.18 9.32 8.85
CA VAL A 73 -5.58 8.79 7.61
C VAL A 73 -5.95 7.32 7.44
N GLY A 74 -5.65 6.47 8.43
CA GLY A 74 -5.97 5.04 8.40
C GLY A 74 -7.46 4.75 8.21
N ARG A 75 -8.34 5.51 8.87
CA ARG A 75 -9.81 5.33 8.76
C ARG A 75 -10.37 5.69 7.39
N LYS A 76 -9.83 6.71 6.71
CA LYS A 76 -10.24 7.07 5.33
C LYS A 76 -9.68 6.10 4.28
N LEU A 77 -8.49 5.55 4.51
CA LEU A 77 -7.80 4.65 3.55
C LEU A 77 -8.09 3.15 3.74
N ALA A 78 -8.88 2.75 4.74
CA ALA A 78 -9.18 1.35 5.09
C ALA A 78 -10.01 0.54 4.05
N ARG A 79 -9.93 0.86 2.76
CA ARG A 79 -10.67 0.16 1.69
C ARG A 79 -9.86 -0.93 0.98
N SER A 80 -8.54 -0.98 1.11
CA SER A 80 -7.73 -2.11 0.67
C SER A 80 -7.05 -2.76 1.87
N TYR A 81 -7.00 -4.09 1.90
CA TYR A 81 -6.40 -4.84 3.03
C TYR A 81 -4.87 -4.84 2.99
N SER A 82 -4.25 -4.37 1.91
CA SER A 82 -2.81 -4.51 1.63
C SER A 82 -1.99 -3.22 1.75
N ASP A 83 -2.65 -2.08 1.96
CA ASP A 83 -1.97 -0.80 2.16
C ASP A 83 -1.49 -0.61 3.62
N VAL A 84 -0.21 -0.24 3.80
CA VAL A 84 0.36 0.14 5.11
C VAL A 84 0.99 1.54 5.01
N PHE A 85 0.68 2.40 5.98
CA PHE A 85 1.11 3.79 6.00
C PHE A 85 1.85 4.11 7.29
N TYR A 86 2.93 4.88 7.14
CA TYR A 86 3.75 5.35 8.24
C TYR A 86 3.98 6.85 8.13
N GLU A 87 3.90 7.54 9.26
CA GLU A 87 4.46 8.87 9.43
C GLU A 87 5.91 8.76 9.89
N ILE A 88 6.78 9.64 9.38
CA ILE A 88 8.19 9.73 9.72
C ILE A 88 8.68 11.17 9.53
N ARG A 89 9.76 11.58 10.21
CA ARG A 89 10.42 12.86 9.92
C ARG A 89 11.50 12.70 8.84
N PHE A 90 11.49 13.59 7.85
CA PHE A 90 12.57 13.79 6.88
C PHE A 90 13.17 15.18 7.09
N LYS A 91 14.46 15.28 7.44
CA LYS A 91 15.12 16.56 7.82
C LYS A 91 14.29 17.42 8.77
N ASN A 92 13.79 16.81 9.86
CA ASN A 92 12.92 17.45 10.86
C ASN A 92 11.58 18.00 10.32
N LYS A 93 11.08 17.51 9.19
CA LYS A 93 9.74 17.84 8.68
C LYS A 93 8.90 16.57 8.52
N PRO A 94 7.56 16.65 8.62
CA PRO A 94 6.71 15.48 8.40
C PRO A 94 6.89 14.94 6.98
N ALA A 95 6.86 13.62 6.86
CA ALA A 95 6.88 12.84 5.64
C ALA A 95 6.10 11.54 5.87
N TYR A 96 5.74 10.86 4.78
CA TYR A 96 5.04 9.59 4.86
C TYR A 96 5.73 8.51 4.02
N LEU A 97 5.72 7.29 4.53
CA LEU A 97 6.01 6.08 3.77
C LEU A 97 4.69 5.38 3.46
N TYR A 98 4.48 5.05 2.20
CA TYR A 98 3.31 4.32 1.74
C TYR A 98 3.75 3.00 1.14
N PHE A 99 3.53 1.91 1.87
CA PHE A 99 3.75 0.55 1.40
C PHE A 99 2.46 0.03 0.76
N LEU A 100 2.51 -0.19 -0.56
CA LEU A 100 1.46 -0.90 -1.31
C LEU A 100 1.95 -2.32 -1.56
N PHE A 101 1.20 -3.31 -1.07
CA PHE A 101 1.44 -4.70 -1.42
C PHE A 101 0.43 -5.16 -2.47
N GLU A 102 0.93 -5.68 -3.58
CA GLU A 102 0.11 -6.14 -4.68
C GLU A 102 0.29 -7.65 -4.87
N HIS A 103 -0.80 -8.40 -4.68
CA HIS A 103 -0.85 -9.84 -4.91
C HIS A 103 -1.78 -10.19 -6.08
N LYS A 104 -1.33 -11.16 -6.87
CA LYS A 104 -1.69 -11.50 -8.25
C LYS A 104 -3.14 -11.89 -8.59
N SER A 105 -4.13 -11.66 -7.73
CA SER A 105 -5.52 -12.04 -8.04
C SER A 105 -6.14 -11.22 -9.17
N TRP A 106 -5.69 -9.97 -9.38
CA TRP A 106 -6.14 -9.09 -10.46
C TRP A 106 -5.13 -7.97 -10.64
N GLU A 107 -4.57 -7.77 -11.83
CA GLU A 107 -3.75 -6.59 -12.12
C GLU A 107 -4.70 -5.39 -12.20
N PRO A 108 -4.62 -4.38 -11.32
CA PRO A 108 -5.39 -3.16 -11.52
C PRO A 108 -4.95 -2.53 -12.84
N ASP A 109 -5.91 -2.11 -13.67
CA ASP A 109 -5.60 -1.53 -14.98
C ASP A 109 -4.63 -0.32 -14.90
N PHE A 110 -4.65 0.40 -13.76
CA PHE A 110 -3.78 1.56 -13.51
C PHE A 110 -3.37 1.69 -12.02
N PRO A 111 -2.39 0.92 -11.51
CA PRO A 111 -1.97 0.98 -10.09
C PRO A 111 -1.49 2.38 -9.68
N GLY A 112 -0.91 3.15 -10.61
CA GLY A 112 -0.52 4.53 -10.34
C GLY A 112 -1.70 5.45 -10.00
N VAL A 113 -2.90 5.21 -10.55
CA VAL A 113 -4.10 6.01 -10.22
C VAL A 113 -4.56 5.73 -8.81
N GLN A 114 -4.51 4.46 -8.38
CA GLN A 114 -4.78 4.08 -7.00
C GLN A 114 -3.77 4.70 -6.03
N LEU A 115 -2.47 4.68 -6.38
CA LEU A 115 -1.43 5.34 -5.60
C LEU A 115 -1.72 6.84 -5.44
N LEU A 116 -2.03 7.55 -6.52
CA LEU A 116 -2.34 8.98 -6.47
C LEU A 116 -3.57 9.26 -5.59
N LYS A 117 -4.64 8.47 -5.73
CA LYS A 117 -5.85 8.58 -4.91
C LYS A 117 -5.54 8.41 -3.41
N ASN A 118 -4.72 7.43 -3.06
CA ASN A 118 -4.35 7.20 -1.67
C ASN A 118 -3.43 8.32 -1.14
N MET A 119 -2.49 8.81 -1.96
CA MET A 119 -1.67 9.99 -1.61
C MET A 119 -2.54 11.22 -1.32
N THR A 120 -3.57 11.49 -2.13
CA THR A 120 -4.49 12.61 -1.87
C THR A 120 -5.26 12.44 -0.56
N HIS A 121 -5.71 11.22 -0.23
CA HIS A 121 -6.38 10.97 1.04
C HIS A 121 -5.46 11.19 2.25
N ILE A 122 -4.17 10.83 2.13
CA ILE A 122 -3.17 11.08 3.19
C ILE A 122 -3.01 12.58 3.40
N TRP A 123 -2.84 13.35 2.32
CA TRP A 123 -2.70 14.81 2.41
C TRP A 123 -3.94 15.48 2.98
N GLU A 124 -5.15 15.08 2.57
CA GLU A 124 -6.38 15.59 3.16
C GLU A 124 -6.44 15.35 4.66
N ALA A 125 -6.10 14.14 5.09
CA ALA A 125 -6.09 13.77 6.49
C ALA A 125 -5.02 14.54 7.28
N HIS A 126 -3.83 14.73 6.71
CA HIS A 126 -2.78 15.56 7.30
C HIS A 126 -3.24 17.01 7.49
N VAL A 127 -3.80 17.65 6.45
CA VAL A 127 -4.30 19.02 6.54
C VAL A 127 -5.44 19.16 7.55
N THR A 128 -6.28 18.13 7.68
CA THR A 128 -7.36 18.10 8.69
C THR A 128 -6.80 18.06 10.11
N GLN A 129 -5.71 17.31 10.33
CA GLN A 129 -5.06 17.17 11.65
C GLN A 129 -4.15 18.34 11.99
N HIS A 130 -3.58 18.98 10.96
CA HIS A 130 -2.61 20.06 11.04
C HIS A 130 -3.11 21.26 10.23
N PRO A 131 -4.16 21.96 10.69
CA PRO A 131 -4.78 23.08 9.94
C PRO A 131 -3.82 24.25 9.69
N GLU A 132 -2.70 24.33 10.41
CA GLU A 132 -1.59 25.27 10.20
C GLU A 132 -0.68 24.91 9.02
N THR A 133 -0.86 23.74 8.41
CA THR A 133 -0.02 23.25 7.31
C THR A 133 -0.08 24.17 6.09
N GLN A 134 1.06 24.77 5.74
CA GLN A 134 1.20 25.59 4.52
C GLN A 134 1.75 24.82 3.32
N LYS A 135 2.42 23.69 3.56
CA LYS A 135 3.03 22.86 2.52
C LYS A 135 2.80 21.40 2.83
N LEU A 136 2.38 20.62 1.83
CA LEU A 136 2.12 19.20 2.01
C LEU A 136 3.42 18.43 2.27
N PRO A 137 3.41 17.46 3.20
CA PRO A 137 4.54 16.57 3.42
C PRO A 137 4.73 15.63 2.21
N PRO A 138 5.98 15.28 1.86
CA PRO A 138 6.23 14.29 0.82
C PRO A 138 5.71 12.92 1.24
N ILE A 139 5.29 12.12 0.25
CA ILE A 139 4.92 10.73 0.42
C ILE A 139 5.85 9.91 -0.47
N ILE A 140 6.48 8.88 0.09
CA ILE A 140 7.34 7.95 -0.64
C ILE A 140 6.57 6.65 -0.85
N PRO A 141 6.05 6.39 -2.08
CA PRO A 141 5.37 5.15 -2.38
C PRO A 141 6.38 4.02 -2.65
N LEU A 142 6.23 2.94 -1.89
CA LEU A 142 7.00 1.71 -1.90
C LEU A 142 6.04 0.60 -2.35
N LEU A 143 6.17 0.15 -3.60
CA LEU A 143 5.36 -0.92 -4.16
C LEU A 143 6.11 -2.24 -4.02
N ILE A 144 5.51 -3.17 -3.30
CA ILE A 144 6.01 -4.53 -3.08
C ILE A 144 5.11 -5.46 -3.86
N TYR A 145 5.67 -6.08 -4.88
CA TYR A 145 4.95 -6.98 -5.75
C TYR A 145 5.39 -8.43 -5.51
N HIS A 146 4.41 -9.29 -5.28
CA HIS A 146 4.63 -10.72 -5.17
C HIS A 146 3.68 -11.46 -6.10
N GLY A 147 4.21 -11.86 -7.26
CA GLY A 147 3.47 -12.62 -8.26
C GLY A 147 4.37 -13.34 -9.25
N GLU A 148 3.89 -14.48 -9.77
CA GLU A 148 4.64 -15.33 -10.70
C GLU A 148 4.90 -14.70 -12.09
N SER A 149 4.39 -13.50 -12.36
CA SER A 149 4.47 -12.80 -13.66
C SER A 149 5.34 -11.58 -13.46
N PRO A 150 6.20 -11.22 -14.42
CA PRO A 150 6.94 -9.97 -14.33
C PRO A 150 5.98 -8.80 -14.19
N TRP A 151 6.33 -7.83 -13.33
CA TRP A 151 5.60 -6.57 -13.25
C TRP A 151 5.76 -5.79 -14.56
N LYS A 152 4.65 -5.42 -15.19
CA LYS A 152 4.64 -4.78 -16.51
C LYS A 152 4.30 -3.30 -16.48
N VAL A 153 3.91 -2.74 -15.33
CA VAL A 153 3.49 -1.35 -15.22
C VAL A 153 4.69 -0.44 -14.91
N GLY A 154 4.78 0.70 -15.58
CA GLY A 154 5.85 1.67 -15.30
C GLY A 154 5.82 2.17 -13.86
N THR A 155 7.00 2.38 -13.26
CA THR A 155 7.16 2.93 -11.90
C THR A 155 7.02 4.46 -11.83
N ARG A 156 6.71 5.10 -12.96
CA ARG A 156 6.51 6.55 -13.08
C ARG A 156 5.06 6.82 -13.42
N PHE A 157 4.38 7.63 -12.61
CA PHE A 157 2.95 7.92 -12.84
C PHE A 157 2.68 8.56 -14.20
N ILE A 158 3.57 9.45 -14.65
CA ILE A 158 3.45 10.12 -15.95
C ILE A 158 3.52 9.14 -17.14
N ALA A 159 4.10 7.95 -16.95
CA ALA A 159 4.18 6.93 -18.00
C ALA A 159 2.83 6.25 -18.29
N LEU A 160 1.80 6.51 -17.47
CA LEU A 160 0.43 6.04 -17.73
C LEU A 160 -0.28 6.83 -18.84
N PHE A 161 0.29 7.96 -19.26
CA PHE A 161 -0.34 8.89 -20.18
C PHE A 161 0.37 8.87 -21.53
N ASP A 162 -0.38 8.72 -22.62
CA ASP A 162 0.08 9.01 -23.97
C ASP A 162 -0.19 10.49 -24.28
N ILE A 163 0.79 11.36 -24.01
CA ILE A 163 0.62 12.82 -24.07
C ILE A 163 1.80 13.53 -24.73
N PRO A 164 1.55 14.65 -25.44
CA PRO A 164 2.60 15.51 -25.95
C PRO A 164 3.35 16.24 -24.84
N GLU A 165 4.60 16.61 -25.10
CA GLU A 165 5.48 17.32 -24.15
C GLU A 165 4.83 18.59 -23.58
N THR A 166 4.06 19.31 -24.40
CA THR A 166 3.36 20.54 -24.05
C THR A 166 2.36 20.37 -22.90
N LEU A 167 1.83 19.16 -22.71
CA LEU A 167 0.83 18.85 -21.68
C LEU A 167 1.44 18.25 -20.40
N LYS A 168 2.69 17.78 -20.41
CA LYS A 168 3.33 17.13 -19.25
C LYS A 168 3.31 17.98 -17.98
N LYS A 169 3.42 19.30 -18.11
CA LYS A 169 3.41 20.25 -16.97
C LYS A 169 2.06 20.36 -16.25
N TYR A 170 0.97 19.84 -16.83
CA TYR A 170 -0.37 19.88 -16.24
C TYR A 170 -0.78 18.57 -15.58
N ILE A 171 0.06 17.53 -15.67
CA ILE A 171 -0.22 16.20 -15.12
C ILE A 171 0.70 15.94 -13.93
N PRO A 172 0.21 15.33 -12.83
CA PRO A 172 1.06 14.89 -11.75
C PRO A 172 2.19 13.99 -12.25
N SER A 173 3.34 14.03 -11.59
CA SER A 173 4.43 13.12 -11.86
C SER A 173 5.13 12.76 -10.55
N PHE A 174 5.20 11.46 -10.28
CA PHE A 174 5.94 10.89 -9.16
C PHE A 174 6.53 9.55 -9.58
N ASN A 175 7.56 9.14 -8.84
CA ASN A 175 8.19 7.83 -8.98
C ASN A 175 7.76 6.94 -7.82
N VAL A 176 7.65 5.65 -8.10
CA VAL A 176 7.36 4.59 -7.15
C VAL A 176 8.60 3.75 -7.01
N LYS A 177 9.07 3.54 -5.77
CA LYS A 177 10.11 2.54 -5.54
C LYS A 177 9.44 1.17 -5.62
N PHE A 178 9.82 0.41 -6.64
CA PHE A 178 9.30 -0.92 -6.89
C PHE A 178 10.31 -1.97 -6.41
N ASP A 179 9.81 -2.98 -5.72
CA ASP A 179 10.55 -4.18 -5.38
C ASP A 179 9.72 -5.43 -5.74
N GLN A 180 10.36 -6.40 -6.39
CA GLN A 180 9.75 -7.67 -6.76
C GLN A 180 10.32 -8.78 -5.87
N LEU A 181 9.47 -9.32 -5.00
CA LEU A 181 9.86 -10.43 -4.13
C LEU A 181 9.89 -11.73 -4.94
N GLN A 182 11.10 -12.27 -5.14
CA GLN A 182 11.33 -13.56 -5.81
C GLN A 182 11.15 -14.76 -4.86
N GLU A 183 11.40 -14.58 -3.57
CA GLU A 183 11.17 -15.58 -2.54
C GLU A 183 9.83 -15.37 -1.84
N SER A 184 9.36 -16.40 -1.12
CA SER A 184 8.13 -16.27 -0.35
C SER A 184 8.33 -15.20 0.73
N VAL A 185 7.33 -14.35 0.96
CA VAL A 185 7.33 -13.35 2.06
C VAL A 185 7.71 -13.99 3.41
N ASN A 186 7.47 -15.29 3.57
CA ASN A 186 7.85 -16.05 4.75
C ASN A 186 9.36 -16.19 4.96
N ASP A 187 10.18 -16.16 3.91
CA ASP A 187 11.63 -16.37 4.02
C ASP A 187 12.37 -15.07 4.33
N VAL A 188 11.97 -13.96 3.70
CA VAL A 188 12.42 -12.58 4.05
C VAL A 188 12.14 -12.26 5.52
N ILE A 189 11.01 -12.72 6.06
CA ILE A 189 10.61 -12.46 7.44
C ILE A 189 11.23 -13.46 8.42
N LYS A 190 11.57 -14.69 7.99
CA LYS A 190 12.35 -15.61 8.84
C LYS A 190 13.73 -15.07 9.14
N GLU A 191 14.39 -14.40 8.18
CA GLU A 191 15.68 -13.75 8.44
C GLU A 191 15.53 -12.52 9.35
N GLY A 192 14.49 -11.69 9.14
CA GLY A 192 14.16 -10.58 10.05
C GLY A 192 13.72 -11.04 11.45
N GLY A 193 13.15 -12.24 11.58
CA GLY A 193 12.79 -12.88 12.84
C GLY A 193 13.97 -13.55 13.55
N ALA A 194 14.94 -14.09 12.82
CA ALA A 194 16.16 -14.68 13.37
C ALA A 194 17.08 -13.63 14.01
N LEU A 195 17.10 -12.40 13.46
CA LEU A 195 17.77 -11.24 14.06
C LEU A 195 17.08 -10.70 15.34
N MET A 196 15.92 -11.26 15.74
CA MET A 196 15.20 -10.89 16.96
C MET A 196 15.35 -11.91 18.09
N SER A 197 16.19 -12.93 17.92
CA SER A 197 16.42 -13.99 18.92
C SER A 197 17.83 -13.98 19.54
N THR A 198 18.61 -12.92 19.36
CA THR A 198 19.91 -12.71 20.01
C THR A 198 20.01 -11.34 20.63
#